data_AF-A0A2G5LAN9-F1
#
_entry.id   AF-A0A2G5LAN9-F1
#
_cell.length_a   1.000
_cell.length_b   1.000
_cell.length_c   1.000
_cell.angle_alpha   90.00
_cell.angle_beta   90.00
_cell.angle_gamma   90.00
#
_symmetry.space_group_name_H-M   'P 1'
#
loop_
_entity.id
_entity.type
_entity.pdbx_description
1 polymer ?
#
loop_
_entity_poly.entity_id
_entity_poly.type
_entity_poly.pdbx_seq_one_letter_code
_entity_poly.pdbx_strand_id
1 'polypeptide(L)'
;MLRANFVAFFLAICLGSCKSQVKGNMGNSYDGGMELVMSGDYSGFEKEQLLKFDSKSEFEVFFGKINRTRKPGIPIPDIDFEKKSVLVRLKGTSTNNISDITLGMSSNETLLFNKVKTNSRNETTAVLTPFFIYTIPKTTRSLKIQ
;
A
#
# COMPACT_ATOMS: atom_id res chain seq x y z
N MET A 1 -36.84 -42.04 30.58
CA MET A 1 -37.11 -40.95 31.54
C MET A 1 -35.78 -40.32 31.91
N LEU A 2 -35.38 -39.22 31.24
CA LEU A 2 -35.38 -37.84 31.79
C LEU A 2 -34.44 -37.73 33.02
N ARG A 3 -33.35 -36.94 33.11
CA ARG A 3 -32.98 -35.60 32.59
C ARG A 3 -31.43 -35.46 32.72
N ALA A 4 -30.70 -35.01 31.69
CA ALA A 4 -30.39 -33.64 31.28
C ALA A 4 -29.18 -32.98 31.99
N ASN A 5 -28.18 -32.64 31.17
CA ASN A 5 -27.34 -31.43 31.15
C ASN A 5 -26.49 -31.01 32.36
N PHE A 6 -25.17 -30.99 32.14
CA PHE A 6 -24.17 -29.95 32.49
C PHE A 6 -22.81 -30.61 32.17
N VAL A 7 -21.96 -30.20 31.23
CA VAL A 7 -21.37 -28.88 30.99
C VAL A 7 -20.83 -28.91 29.57
N ALA A 8 -21.45 -28.15 28.66
CA ALA A 8 -20.80 -27.69 27.45
C ALA A 8 -20.10 -26.38 27.81
N PHE A 9 -18.78 -26.38 28.01
CA PHE A 9 -18.04 -25.12 28.11
C PHE A 9 -16.56 -25.30 27.82
N PHE A 10 -16.05 -24.38 26.98
CA PHE A 10 -14.64 -24.13 26.66
C PHE A 10 -13.87 -25.22 25.92
N LEU A 11 -13.71 -25.06 24.61
CA LEU A 11 -12.45 -24.53 24.05
C LEU A 11 -12.56 -24.26 22.54
N ALA A 12 -13.55 -23.47 22.12
CA ALA A 12 -13.54 -22.85 20.79
C ALA A 12 -12.70 -21.57 20.85
N ILE A 13 -11.37 -21.71 20.84
CA ILE A 13 -10.47 -20.57 20.71
C ILE A 13 -10.53 -20.13 19.25
N CYS A 14 -11.31 -19.08 19.01
CA CYS A 14 -11.33 -18.31 17.79
C CYS A 14 -9.93 -17.75 17.50
N LEU A 15 -9.16 -18.42 16.65
CA LEU A 15 -8.05 -17.80 15.92
C LEU A 15 -8.64 -16.94 14.79
N GLY A 16 -9.38 -15.90 15.19
CA GLY A 16 -9.67 -14.77 14.31
C GLY A 16 -8.35 -14.04 14.10
N SER A 17 -7.70 -14.26 12.96
CA SER A 17 -6.61 -13.38 12.52
C SER A 17 -7.13 -11.93 12.53
N CYS A 18 -6.58 -11.11 13.42
CA CYS A 18 -6.65 -9.66 13.30
C CYS A 18 -5.97 -9.25 11.98
N LYS A 19 -6.74 -9.18 10.89
CA LYS A 19 -6.39 -8.32 9.76
C LYS A 19 -6.61 -6.89 10.25
N SER A 20 -5.56 -6.25 10.77
CA SER A 20 -5.56 -4.81 10.99
C SER A 20 -5.62 -4.11 9.63
N GLN A 21 -6.80 -4.06 9.02
CA GLN A 21 -7.09 -3.11 7.95
C GLN A 21 -7.20 -1.74 8.61
N VAL A 22 -6.12 -0.97 8.55
CA VAL A 22 -6.20 0.48 8.73
C VAL A 22 -6.99 1.01 7.53
N LYS A 23 -8.31 1.13 7.70
CA LYS A 23 -9.17 1.93 6.83
C LYS A 23 -8.83 3.40 7.06
N GLY A 24 -7.79 3.87 6.39
CA GLY A 24 -7.58 5.29 6.18
C GLY A 24 -8.76 5.81 5.34
N ASN A 25 -9.45 6.83 5.86
CA ASN A 25 -10.59 7.47 5.25
C ASN A 25 -10.22 7.96 3.83
N MET A 26 -10.68 7.23 2.81
CA MET A 26 -10.38 7.52 1.41
C MET A 26 -11.36 8.59 0.94
N GLY A 27 -10.90 9.84 0.93
CA GLY A 27 -11.62 10.93 0.28
C GLY A 27 -11.92 10.57 -1.17
N ASN A 28 -13.15 10.84 -1.60
CA ASN A 28 -13.67 10.60 -2.95
C ASN A 28 -12.62 10.88 -4.02
N SER A 29 -12.05 9.80 -4.55
CA SER A 29 -11.05 9.81 -5.61
C SER A 29 -11.76 9.57 -6.94
N TYR A 30 -11.35 10.28 -7.99
CA TYR A 30 -11.74 9.97 -9.35
C TYR A 30 -11.52 8.47 -9.62
N ASP A 31 -12.53 7.78 -10.16
CA ASP A 31 -12.52 6.37 -10.57
C ASP A 31 -11.67 6.15 -11.84
N GLY A 32 -10.40 6.55 -11.78
CA GLY A 32 -9.41 6.38 -12.85
C GLY A 32 -8.67 5.05 -12.78
N GLY A 33 -9.20 4.08 -12.04
CA GLY A 33 -8.63 2.73 -11.90
C GLY A 33 -7.35 2.62 -11.07
N MET A 34 -7.05 3.61 -10.23
CA MET A 34 -5.94 3.55 -9.26
C MET A 34 -6.39 2.82 -7.98
N GLU A 35 -5.76 1.70 -7.69
CA GLU A 35 -6.10 0.84 -6.55
C GLU A 35 -4.87 0.59 -5.67
N LEU A 36 -5.01 0.76 -4.35
CA LEU A 36 -3.95 0.44 -3.39
C LEU A 36 -3.87 -1.08 -3.18
N VAL A 37 -2.73 -1.66 -3.53
CA VAL A 37 -2.46 -3.11 -3.39
C VAL A 37 -1.80 -3.41 -2.04
N MET A 38 -0.86 -2.57 -1.61
CA MET A 38 -0.06 -2.81 -0.41
C MET A 38 0.53 -1.51 0.12
N SER A 39 0.75 -1.43 1.43
CA SER A 39 1.60 -0.42 2.06
C SER A 39 2.50 -1.04 3.12
N GLY A 40 3.53 -0.30 3.52
CA GLY A 40 4.41 -0.71 4.62
C GLY A 40 5.20 0.46 5.19
N ASP A 41 5.68 0.28 6.42
CA ASP A 41 6.29 1.36 7.21
C ASP A 41 7.77 1.62 6.88
N TYR A 42 8.48 0.61 6.35
CA TYR A 42 9.92 0.65 6.18
C TYR A 42 10.34 0.12 4.81
N SER A 43 10.57 1.03 3.88
CA SER A 43 11.14 0.74 2.57
C SER A 43 12.68 0.83 2.56
N GLY A 44 13.27 1.57 3.50
CA GLY A 44 14.70 1.86 3.52
C GLY A 44 15.12 2.97 2.56
N PHE A 45 14.18 3.63 1.89
CA PHE A 45 14.44 4.80 1.05
C PHE A 45 14.11 6.08 1.83
N GLU A 46 15.12 6.90 2.09
CA GLU A 46 14.98 8.14 2.88
C GLU A 46 14.47 9.33 2.05
N LYS A 47 14.57 9.24 0.72
CA LYS A 47 14.11 10.29 -0.20
C LYS A 47 12.74 9.96 -0.78
N GLU A 48 11.93 10.99 -0.95
CA GLU A 48 10.66 10.87 -1.64
C GLU A 48 10.87 10.51 -3.12
N GLN A 49 10.13 9.49 -3.59
CA GLN A 49 10.12 9.05 -4.97
C GLN A 49 8.74 8.57 -5.41
N LEU A 50 8.50 8.66 -6.72
CA LEU A 50 7.38 8.04 -7.41
C LEU A 50 7.96 7.17 -8.53
N LEU A 51 7.75 5.86 -8.45
CA LEU A 51 8.28 4.89 -9.39
C LEU A 51 7.14 4.23 -10.17
N LYS A 52 7.39 3.91 -11.44
CA LYS A 52 6.50 3.09 -12.26
C LYS A 52 7.21 1.80 -12.64
N PHE A 53 6.51 0.68 -12.56
CA PHE A 53 6.99 -0.61 -13.05
C PHE A 53 6.00 -1.16 -14.06
N ASP A 54 6.51 -1.50 -15.24
CA ASP A 54 5.72 -2.06 -16.34
C ASP A 54 6.01 -3.54 -16.58
N SER A 55 6.92 -4.13 -15.81
CA SER A 55 7.24 -5.56 -15.87
C SER A 55 7.39 -6.19 -14.49
N LYS A 56 7.11 -7.49 -14.42
CA LYS A 56 7.30 -8.30 -13.21
C LYS A 56 8.75 -8.30 -12.75
N SER A 57 9.71 -8.45 -13.67
CA SER A 57 11.14 -8.51 -13.35
C SER A 57 11.65 -7.25 -12.64
N GLU A 58 11.30 -6.05 -13.14
CA GLU A 58 11.71 -4.81 -12.48
C GLU A 58 11.07 -4.63 -11.10
N PHE A 59 9.81 -5.09 -10.95
CA PHE A 59 9.10 -5.06 -9.68
C PHE A 59 9.71 -6.02 -8.65
N GLU A 60 10.12 -7.21 -9.07
CA GLU A 60 10.85 -8.17 -8.22
C GLU A 60 12.20 -7.61 -7.77
N VAL A 61 12.94 -6.93 -8.66
CA VAL A 61 14.19 -6.23 -8.32
C VAL A 61 13.94 -5.15 -7.25
N PHE A 62 12.85 -4.39 -7.36
CA PHE A 62 12.45 -3.44 -6.33
C PHE A 62 12.17 -4.13 -4.99
N PHE A 63 11.45 -5.26 -4.98
CA PHE A 63 11.20 -6.04 -3.77
C PHE A 63 12.49 -6.58 -3.13
N GLY A 64 13.48 -6.97 -3.94
CA GLY A 64 14.80 -7.35 -3.44
C GLY A 64 15.48 -6.22 -2.65
N LYS A 65 15.27 -4.95 -3.04
CA LYS A 65 15.82 -3.79 -2.34
C LYS A 65 15.13 -3.58 -0.98
N ILE A 66 13.79 -3.54 -0.94
CA ILE A 66 13.05 -3.28 0.31
C ILE A 66 13.10 -4.47 1.29
N ASN A 67 13.36 -5.68 0.80
CA ASN A 67 13.48 -6.88 1.65
C ASN A 67 14.89 -7.13 2.19
N ARG A 68 15.90 -6.35 1.78
CA ARG A 68 17.32 -6.59 2.11
C ARG A 68 17.60 -6.76 3.60
N THR A 69 16.88 -6.02 4.44
CA THR A 69 17.07 -6.00 5.91
C THR A 69 15.94 -6.66 6.69
N ARG A 70 15.01 -7.35 6.02
CA ARG A 70 13.81 -7.94 6.66
C ARG A 70 13.84 -9.48 6.63
N LYS A 71 13.46 -10.10 7.75
CA LYS A 71 13.16 -11.53 7.84
C LYS A 71 11.89 -11.73 8.69
N PRO A 72 10.84 -12.41 8.18
CA PRO A 72 10.67 -12.81 6.79
C PRO A 72 10.55 -11.60 5.84
N GLY A 73 10.85 -11.80 4.56
CA GLY A 73 10.65 -10.78 3.54
C GLY A 73 9.17 -10.49 3.29
N ILE A 74 8.87 -9.31 2.78
CA ILE A 74 7.53 -8.92 2.32
C ILE A 74 7.21 -9.70 1.04
N PRO A 75 6.07 -10.42 0.96
CA PRO A 75 5.69 -11.15 -0.23
C PRO A 75 5.41 -10.19 -1.40
N ILE A 76 5.78 -10.61 -2.60
CA ILE A 76 5.55 -9.84 -3.82
C ILE A 76 4.10 -10.08 -4.28
N PRO A 77 3.27 -9.04 -4.47
CA PRO A 77 1.92 -9.19 -4.99
C PRO A 77 1.90 -9.78 -6.41
N ASP A 78 0.93 -10.64 -6.70
CA ASP A 78 0.69 -11.15 -8.05
C ASP A 78 -0.11 -10.13 -8.86
N ILE A 79 0.44 -9.69 -10.00
CA ILE A 79 -0.08 -8.58 -10.81
C ILE A 79 0.00 -8.97 -12.28
N ASP A 80 -1.11 -8.79 -13.00
CA ASP A 80 -1.17 -8.95 -14.46
C ASP A 80 -0.57 -7.72 -15.17
N PHE A 81 0.73 -7.76 -15.43
CA PHE A 81 1.49 -6.68 -16.07
C PHE A 81 1.12 -6.45 -17.55
N GLU A 82 0.33 -7.34 -18.17
CA GLU A 82 -0.22 -7.09 -19.51
C GLU A 82 -1.35 -6.06 -19.44
N LYS A 83 -2.10 -6.03 -18.34
CA LYS A 83 -3.25 -5.13 -18.16
C LYS A 83 -2.97 -3.93 -17.26
N LYS A 84 -1.95 -4.02 -16.41
CA LYS A 84 -1.70 -3.05 -15.34
C LYS A 84 -0.26 -2.55 -15.36
N SER A 85 -0.09 -1.30 -14.93
CA SER A 85 1.19 -0.76 -14.47
C SER A 85 1.16 -0.66 -12.95
N VAL A 86 2.32 -0.81 -12.33
CA VAL A 86 2.47 -0.65 -10.88
C VAL A 86 3.10 0.70 -10.59
N LEU A 87 2.54 1.39 -9.61
CA LEU A 87 3.03 2.67 -9.12
C LEU A 87 3.47 2.52 -7.66
N VAL A 88 4.70 2.90 -7.36
CA VAL A 88 5.23 2.87 -6.00
C VAL A 88 5.52 4.29 -5.54
N ARG A 89 4.84 4.69 -4.47
CA ARG A 89 5.06 5.95 -3.75
C ARG A 89 5.95 5.66 -2.55
N LEU A 90 7.18 6.16 -2.57
CA LEU A 90 8.13 6.12 -1.44
C LEU A 90 8.11 7.48 -0.77
N LYS A 91 7.61 7.60 0.46
CA LYS A 91 7.46 8.90 1.14
C LYS A 91 8.76 9.51 1.64
N GLY A 92 9.85 8.74 1.62
CA GLY A 92 11.07 9.13 2.32
C GLY A 92 10.86 9.07 3.85
N THR A 93 11.75 9.73 4.58
CA THR A 93 11.65 9.84 6.03
C THR A 93 10.36 10.57 6.45
N SER A 94 9.51 9.91 7.23
CA SER A 94 8.21 10.45 7.66
C SER A 94 7.84 9.98 9.06
N THR A 95 6.91 10.68 9.71
CA THR A 95 6.36 10.32 11.02
C THR A 95 5.02 9.61 10.93
N ASN A 96 4.48 9.39 9.72
CA ASN A 96 3.20 8.70 9.52
C ASN A 96 3.19 7.80 8.27
N ASN A 97 2.48 6.68 8.35
CA ASN A 97 2.22 5.78 7.21
C ASN A 97 0.84 6.03 6.60
N ILE A 98 0.60 7.27 6.16
CA ILE A 98 -0.62 7.63 5.42
C ILE A 98 -0.25 7.99 4.00
N SER A 99 -1.01 7.46 3.03
CA SER A 99 -0.86 7.84 1.62
C SER A 99 -1.13 9.33 1.46
N ASP A 100 -0.26 10.00 0.74
CA ASP A 100 -0.31 11.42 0.46
C ASP A 100 -0.53 11.72 -1.02
N ILE A 101 -0.97 10.75 -1.82
CA ILE A 101 -1.25 10.96 -3.25
C ILE A 101 -2.65 10.48 -3.65
N THR A 102 -3.28 11.24 -4.54
CA THR A 102 -4.48 10.84 -5.27
C THR A 102 -4.30 11.11 -6.76
N LEU A 103 -5.00 10.35 -7.60
CA LEU A 103 -4.98 10.59 -9.04
C LEU A 103 -5.69 11.92 -9.35
N GLY A 104 -4.98 12.83 -10.00
CA GLY A 104 -5.48 14.12 -10.47
C GLY A 104 -5.90 14.09 -11.94
N MET A 105 -6.05 15.28 -12.53
CA MET A 105 -6.37 15.40 -13.96
C MET A 105 -5.17 14.93 -14.81
N SER A 106 -5.42 14.05 -15.77
CA SER A 106 -4.41 13.57 -16.71
C SER A 106 -4.32 14.48 -17.92
N SER A 107 -3.12 14.72 -18.44
CA SER A 107 -2.93 15.12 -19.84
C SER A 107 -2.80 13.87 -20.73
N ASN A 108 -2.65 14.04 -22.04
CA ASN A 108 -2.44 12.90 -22.95
C ASN A 108 -1.13 12.15 -22.65
N GLU A 109 -0.12 12.83 -22.08
CA GLU A 109 1.25 12.31 -21.92
C GLU A 109 1.66 12.08 -20.45
N THR A 110 0.95 12.71 -19.50
CA THR A 110 1.31 12.67 -18.08
C THR A 110 0.10 12.36 -17.21
N LEU A 111 0.26 11.38 -16.32
CA LEU A 111 -0.62 11.19 -15.17
C LEU A 111 -0.14 12.09 -14.03
N LEU A 112 -0.99 13.02 -13.60
CA LEU A 112 -0.72 13.92 -12.48
C LEU A 112 -1.30 13.32 -11.20
N PHE A 113 -0.51 13.36 -10.13
CA PHE A 113 -0.92 12.94 -8.79
C PHE A 113 -0.91 14.15 -7.87
N ASN A 114 -2.04 14.44 -7.25
CA ASN A 114 -2.14 15.53 -6.29
C ASN A 114 -1.59 15.10 -4.95
N LYS A 115 -0.80 15.95 -4.29
CA LYS A 115 -0.51 15.74 -2.87
C LYS A 115 -1.74 16.00 -2.00
N VAL A 116 -2.08 15.03 -1.17
CA VAL A 116 -3.11 15.17 -0.14
C VAL A 116 -2.44 15.58 1.16
N LYS A 117 -2.96 16.65 1.79
CA LYS A 117 -2.49 17.06 3.12
C LYS A 117 -2.83 15.97 4.14
N THR A 118 -1.81 15.40 4.76
CA THR A 118 -1.97 14.51 5.91
C THR A 118 -2.12 15.34 7.18
N ASN A 119 -3.18 15.11 7.96
CA ASN A 119 -3.39 15.80 9.24
C ASN A 119 -2.33 15.38 10.27
N SER A 120 -1.83 16.35 11.06
CA SER A 120 -0.81 16.14 12.10
C SER A 120 -1.25 15.19 13.22
N ARG A 121 -2.56 15.00 13.41
CA ARG A 121 -3.11 14.03 14.39
C ARG A 121 -2.65 12.58 14.13
N ASN A 122 -2.21 12.27 12.92
CA ASN A 122 -1.76 10.93 12.56
C ASN A 122 -0.24 10.75 12.62
N GLU A 123 0.48 11.74 13.13
CA GLU A 123 1.92 11.64 13.33
C GLU A 123 2.23 10.76 14.54
N THR A 124 3.29 9.96 14.41
CA THR A 124 3.82 9.10 15.47
C THR A 124 5.19 9.62 15.89
N THR A 125 5.67 9.19 17.05
CA THR A 125 7.05 9.46 17.48
C THR A 125 8.08 8.61 16.73
N ALA A 126 7.64 7.60 15.98
CA ALA A 126 8.51 6.72 15.22
C ALA A 126 8.93 7.37 13.89
N VAL A 127 10.21 7.21 13.55
CA VAL A 127 10.75 7.59 12.24
C VAL A 127 10.57 6.43 11.27
N LEU A 128 9.78 6.64 10.23
CA LEU A 128 9.40 5.65 9.23
C LEU A 128 10.02 5.98 7.87
N THR A 129 10.03 5.01 6.95
CA THR A 129 10.24 5.25 5.51
C THR A 129 9.10 4.62 4.70
N PRO A 130 7.87 5.18 4.82
CA PRO A 130 6.67 4.52 4.34
C PRO A 130 6.64 4.36 2.82
N PHE A 131 6.02 3.28 2.37
CA PHE A 131 5.76 3.05 0.94
C PHE A 131 4.33 2.58 0.69
N PHE A 132 3.84 2.89 -0.51
CA PHE A 132 2.53 2.50 -0.99
C PHE A 132 2.66 1.99 -2.42
N ILE A 133 2.02 0.86 -2.70
CA ILE A 133 2.02 0.20 -4.00
C ILE A 133 0.60 0.24 -4.54
N TYR A 134 0.45 0.80 -5.72
CA TYR A 134 -0.81 0.91 -6.43
C TYR A 134 -0.75 0.18 -7.77
N THR A 135 -1.90 -0.28 -8.24
CA THR A 135 -2.09 -0.64 -9.64
C THR A 135 -2.90 0.43 -10.34
N ILE A 136 -2.55 0.70 -11.59
CA ILE A 136 -3.29 1.55 -12.53
C ILE A 136 -3.47 0.81 -13.86
N PRO A 137 -4.43 1.18 -14.71
CA PRO A 137 -4.50 0.67 -16.08
C PRO A 137 -3.15 0.84 -16.80
N LYS A 138 -2.75 -0.16 -17.59
CA LYS A 138 -1.48 -0.12 -18.34
C LYS A 138 -1.35 1.19 -19.10
N THR A 139 -0.21 1.86 -18.94
CA THR A 139 0.00 3.17 -19.56
C THR A 139 1.45 3.44 -19.90
N THR A 140 1.67 4.08 -21.05
CA THR A 140 2.96 4.62 -21.46
C THR A 140 3.20 6.04 -20.93
N ARG A 141 2.19 6.66 -20.29
CA ARG A 141 2.28 8.03 -19.76
C ARG A 141 3.35 8.12 -18.67
N SER A 142 3.96 9.31 -18.61
CA SER A 142 4.86 9.70 -17.53
C SER A 142 4.07 9.98 -16.24
N LEU A 143 4.73 9.87 -15.08
CA LEU A 143 4.12 10.16 -13.78
C LEU A 143 4.70 11.44 -13.19
N LYS A 144 3.85 12.31 -12.63
CA LYS A 144 4.31 13.51 -11.92
C LYS A 144 3.43 13.81 -10.71
N ILE A 145 4.06 14.15 -9.59
CA ILE A 145 3.38 14.70 -8.42
C ILE A 145 3.28 16.22 -8.55
N GLN A 146 2.12 16.79 -8.23
CA GLN A 146 1.86 18.23 -8.19
C GLN A 146 1.38 18.69 -6.81
#